data_AF-A0ABD1SCE7-F1
#
_entry.id   AF-A0ABD1SCE7-F1
#
_cell.length_a   1.000
_cell.length_b   1.000
_cell.length_c   1.000
_cell.angle_alpha   90.00
_cell.angle_beta   90.00
_cell.angle_gamma   90.00
#
_symmetry.space_group_name_H-M   'P 1'
#
loop_
_entity.id
_entity.type
_entity.pdbx_description
1 polymer ?
#
loop_
_entity_poly.entity_id
_entity_poly.type
_entity_poly.pdbx_seq_one_letter_code
_entity_poly.pdbx_strand_id
1 'polypeptide(L)'
;MLEHVIQQCGWSKVAAVPHPTYITLVKEFFANFSKEIDTLESSHRYKTWVRGKWIWYSPSIIDRYYELTRTEIDHLPTKQDMQSVAQFLYGRENAWPLATSHFKDGKLTQELKALHIFVCINIILTTQRTKFIGERARLLCHLAKGRKIDLGTHIYFCSRVGNFS
;
A
#
# COMPACT_ATOMS: atom_id res chain seq x y z
N MET A 1 5.78 0.44 17.78
CA MET A 1 4.63 0.69 16.86
C MET A 1 4.44 -0.36 15.75
N LEU A 2 5.41 -0.60 14.86
CA LEU A 2 5.22 -1.44 13.66
C LEU A 2 4.75 -2.88 13.98
N GLU A 3 5.40 -3.54 14.93
CA GLU A 3 5.01 -4.91 15.35
C GLU A 3 3.57 -4.97 15.83
N HIS A 4 3.12 -3.96 16.57
CA HIS A 4 1.74 -3.85 17.02
C HIS A 4 0.77 -3.72 15.83
N VAL A 5 1.08 -2.89 14.82
CA VAL A 5 0.27 -2.78 13.60
C VAL A 5 0.21 -4.12 12.87
N ILE A 6 1.34 -4.83 12.74
CA ILE A 6 1.40 -6.14 12.09
C ILE A 6 0.52 -7.15 12.81
N GLN A 7 0.65 -7.25 14.13
CA GLN A 7 -0.15 -8.19 14.94
C GLN A 7 -1.63 -7.83 14.89
N GLN A 8 -1.97 -6.57 15.12
CA GLN A 8 -3.35 -6.10 15.16
C GLN A 8 -4.07 -6.31 13.82
N CYS A 9 -3.36 -6.11 12.70
CA CYS A 9 -3.93 -6.27 11.36
C CYS A 9 -3.84 -7.70 10.81
N GLY A 10 -3.18 -8.63 11.52
CA GLY A 10 -2.94 -10.00 11.03
C GLY A 10 -1.99 -10.06 9.82
N TRP A 11 -1.02 -9.15 9.74
CA TRP A 11 -0.16 -8.96 8.57
C TRP A 11 1.17 -9.71 8.64
N SER A 12 1.27 -10.77 9.44
CA SER A 12 2.50 -11.55 9.59
C SER A 12 3.02 -12.07 8.25
N LYS A 13 2.13 -12.54 7.38
CA LYS A 13 2.48 -13.02 6.03
C LYS A 13 2.82 -11.90 5.05
N VAL A 14 2.27 -10.70 5.25
CA VAL A 14 2.59 -9.49 4.47
C VAL A 14 3.99 -8.97 4.82
N ALA A 15 4.42 -9.16 6.07
CA ALA A 15 5.75 -8.79 6.53
C ALA A 15 6.85 -9.77 6.09
N ALA A 16 6.49 -10.94 5.57
CA ALA A 16 7.44 -11.94 5.12
C ALA A 16 8.13 -11.49 3.81
N VAL A 17 9.44 -11.69 3.74
CA VAL A 17 10.22 -11.36 2.53
C VAL A 17 9.89 -12.38 1.43
N PRO A 18 9.45 -11.93 0.23
CA PRO A 18 9.23 -12.85 -0.88
C PRO A 18 10.54 -13.47 -1.36
N HIS A 19 10.48 -14.73 -1.77
CA HIS A 19 11.68 -15.46 -2.21
C HIS A 19 12.31 -14.81 -3.46
N PRO A 20 13.65 -14.62 -3.50
CA PRO A 20 14.33 -13.93 -4.61
C PRO A 20 14.08 -14.54 -6.00
N THR A 21 13.78 -15.84 -6.08
CA THR A 21 13.50 -16.56 -7.33
C THR A 21 12.31 -16.00 -8.12
N TYR A 22 11.40 -15.27 -7.47
CA TYR A 22 10.21 -14.74 -8.15
C TYR A 22 10.45 -13.41 -8.87
N ILE A 23 11.62 -12.78 -8.77
CA ILE A 23 11.88 -11.44 -9.33
C ILE A 23 11.56 -11.34 -10.82
N THR A 24 11.96 -12.33 -11.63
CA THR A 24 11.69 -12.32 -13.08
C THR A 24 10.20 -12.45 -13.40
N LEU A 25 9.48 -13.29 -12.64
CA LEU A 25 8.04 -13.47 -12.80
C LEU A 25 7.26 -12.22 -12.38
N VAL A 26 7.71 -11.56 -11.31
CA VAL A 26 7.13 -10.32 -10.80
C VAL A 26 7.29 -9.20 -11.82
N LYS A 27 8.46 -9.07 -12.46
CA LYS A 27 8.67 -8.09 -13.53
C LYS A 27 7.76 -8.32 -14.73
N GLU A 28 7.66 -9.57 -15.20
CA GLU A 28 6.78 -9.94 -16.30
C GLU A 28 5.30 -9.67 -15.96
N PHE A 29 4.88 -10.05 -14.75
CA PHE A 29 3.55 -9.78 -14.24
C PHE A 29 3.21 -8.29 -14.33
N PHE A 30 4.03 -7.42 -13.75
CA PHE A 30 3.75 -5.98 -13.74
C PHE A 30 3.86 -5.32 -15.12
N ALA A 31 4.72 -5.84 -16.00
CA ALA A 31 4.77 -5.38 -17.39
C ALA A 31 3.48 -5.68 -18.16
N ASN A 32 2.83 -6.81 -17.85
CA ASN A 32 1.61 -7.26 -18.51
C ASN A 32 0.33 -6.84 -17.78
N PHE A 33 0.42 -6.36 -16.55
CA PHE A 33 -0.72 -5.90 -15.76
C PHE A 33 -1.16 -4.51 -16.22
N SER A 34 -1.95 -4.46 -17.29
CA SER A 34 -2.43 -3.20 -17.88
C SER A 34 -3.85 -2.85 -17.44
N LYS A 35 -4.13 -1.54 -17.34
CA LYS A 35 -5.48 -1.03 -17.06
C LYS A 35 -6.45 -1.27 -18.21
N GLU A 36 -5.95 -1.50 -19.42
CA GLU A 36 -6.73 -1.71 -20.65
C GLU A 36 -7.36 -3.10 -20.68
N ILE A 37 -6.67 -4.10 -20.14
CA ILE A 37 -7.14 -5.50 -20.08
C ILE A 37 -8.01 -5.72 -18.84
N ASP A 38 -7.85 -4.92 -17.79
CA ASP A 38 -8.54 -5.04 -16.51
C ASP A 38 -9.67 -4.00 -16.34
N THR A 39 -10.57 -3.97 -17.32
CA THR A 39 -11.80 -3.16 -17.29
C THR A 39 -12.99 -3.99 -16.82
N LEU A 40 -14.07 -3.31 -16.39
CA LEU A 40 -15.30 -3.97 -15.93
C LEU A 40 -15.92 -4.89 -17.00
N GLU A 41 -15.75 -4.54 -18.28
CA GLU A 41 -16.34 -5.22 -19.43
C GLU A 41 -15.40 -6.27 -20.06
N SER A 42 -14.14 -6.31 -19.63
CA SER A 42 -13.15 -7.24 -20.17
C SER A 42 -13.36 -8.67 -19.66
N SER A 43 -13.29 -9.65 -20.57
CA SER A 43 -13.22 -11.09 -20.25
C SER A 43 -11.94 -11.48 -19.48
N HIS A 44 -10.97 -10.57 -19.45
CA HIS A 44 -9.69 -10.70 -18.76
C HIS A 44 -9.59 -9.83 -17.50
N ARG A 45 -10.72 -9.29 -17.00
CA ARG A 45 -10.77 -8.65 -15.69
C ARG A 45 -10.16 -9.55 -14.62
N TYR A 46 -9.34 -8.95 -13.76
CA TYR A 46 -8.56 -9.65 -12.73
C TYR A 46 -7.63 -10.74 -13.28
N LYS A 47 -7.18 -10.64 -14.53
CA LYS A 47 -6.20 -11.57 -15.10
C LYS A 47 -4.98 -10.84 -15.62
N THR A 48 -3.85 -11.55 -15.59
CA THR A 48 -2.59 -11.10 -16.18
C THR A 48 -1.96 -12.24 -16.96
N TRP A 49 -1.34 -11.93 -18.08
CA TRP A 49 -0.63 -12.92 -18.87
C TRP A 49 0.80 -13.07 -18.31
N VAL A 50 1.17 -14.28 -17.90
CA VAL A 50 2.52 -14.59 -17.41
C VAL A 50 2.89 -15.97 -17.92
N ARG A 51 4.08 -16.10 -18.53
CA ARG A 51 4.64 -17.37 -19.02
C ARG A 51 3.66 -18.16 -19.92
N GLY A 52 2.96 -17.46 -20.81
CA GLY A 52 2.05 -18.10 -21.76
C GLY A 52 0.72 -18.56 -21.15
N LYS A 53 0.33 -18.06 -19.96
CA LYS A 53 -0.93 -18.41 -19.28
C LYS A 53 -1.58 -17.18 -18.66
N TRP A 54 -2.92 -17.18 -18.63
CA TRP A 54 -3.69 -16.23 -17.84
C TRP A 54 -3.68 -16.65 -16.37
N ILE A 55 -3.21 -15.78 -15.49
CA ILE A 55 -3.26 -15.98 -14.04
C ILE A 55 -4.26 -15.01 -13.42
N TRP A 56 -4.95 -15.45 -12.36
CA TRP A 56 -5.89 -14.61 -11.64
C TRP A 56 -5.17 -13.71 -10.63
N TYR A 57 -5.52 -12.43 -10.63
CA TYR A 57 -5.05 -11.43 -9.70
C TYR A 57 -6.21 -10.48 -9.35
N SER A 58 -6.82 -10.73 -8.19
CA SER A 58 -7.95 -9.97 -7.65
C SER A 58 -7.72 -9.70 -6.15
N PRO A 59 -8.46 -8.76 -5.54
CA PRO A 59 -8.44 -8.55 -4.10
C PRO A 59 -8.64 -9.85 -3.30
N SER A 60 -9.55 -10.73 -3.73
CA SER A 60 -9.81 -12.01 -3.05
C SER A 60 -8.67 -13.02 -3.16
N ILE A 61 -7.92 -13.03 -4.26
CA ILE A 61 -6.71 -13.85 -4.40
C ILE A 61 -5.60 -13.32 -3.49
N ILE A 62 -5.46 -12.00 -3.38
CA ILE A 62 -4.49 -11.35 -2.48
C ILE A 62 -4.83 -11.65 -1.03
N ASP A 63 -6.11 -11.52 -0.63
CA ASP A 63 -6.56 -11.85 0.72
C ASP A 63 -6.26 -13.30 1.08
N ARG A 64 -6.58 -14.24 0.17
CA ARG A 64 -6.28 -15.65 0.38
C ARG A 64 -4.78 -15.91 0.50
N TYR A 65 -3.98 -15.27 -0.35
CA TYR A 65 -2.53 -15.44 -0.34
C TYR A 65 -1.94 -14.96 0.99
N TYR A 66 -2.32 -13.77 1.45
CA TYR A 66 -1.80 -13.17 2.69
C TYR A 66 -2.57 -13.58 3.95
N GLU A 67 -3.58 -14.44 3.83
CA GLU A 67 -4.44 -14.89 4.94
C GLU A 67 -5.15 -13.72 5.65
N LEU A 68 -5.59 -12.73 4.87
CA LEU A 68 -6.20 -11.51 5.39
C LEU A 68 -7.69 -11.73 5.74
N THR A 69 -8.08 -11.23 6.91
CA THR A 69 -9.48 -11.19 7.35
C THR A 69 -10.07 -9.80 7.14
N ARG A 70 -11.28 -9.73 6.56
CA ARG A 70 -11.98 -8.46 6.29
C ARG A 70 -12.89 -7.97 7.42
N THR A 71 -12.51 -8.23 8.66
CA THR A 71 -13.27 -7.84 9.86
C THR A 71 -12.79 -6.49 10.39
N GLU A 72 -13.72 -5.63 10.82
CA GLU A 72 -13.40 -4.34 11.45
C GLU A 72 -12.55 -3.43 10.54
N ILE A 73 -12.78 -3.48 9.24
CA ILE A 73 -12.11 -2.61 8.28
C ILE A 73 -12.68 -1.21 8.39
N ASP A 74 -11.79 -0.24 8.53
CA ASP A 74 -12.08 1.17 8.33
C ASP A 74 -11.76 1.58 6.89
N HIS A 75 -12.63 2.40 6.30
CA HIS A 75 -12.34 3.01 5.00
C HIS A 75 -11.30 4.11 5.16
N LEU A 76 -10.29 4.08 4.28
CA LEU A 76 -9.33 5.18 4.21
C LEU A 76 -10.09 6.45 3.77
N PRO A 77 -10.04 7.54 4.55
CA PRO A 77 -10.83 8.73 4.24
C PRO A 77 -10.32 9.39 2.97
N THR A 78 -11.16 9.46 1.93
CA THR A 78 -10.83 10.09 0.64
C THR A 78 -10.61 11.60 0.78
N LYS A 79 -11.34 12.24 1.69
CA LYS A 79 -11.24 13.66 2.03
C LYS A 79 -10.89 13.78 3.51
N GLN A 80 -9.60 13.79 3.81
CA GLN A 80 -9.07 14.07 5.14
C GLN A 80 -8.27 15.36 5.11
N ASP A 81 -8.47 16.22 6.12
CA ASP A 81 -7.68 17.42 6.31
C ASP A 81 -6.19 17.08 6.46
N MET A 82 -5.38 17.63 5.55
CA MET A 82 -3.95 17.35 5.49
C MET A 82 -3.18 18.02 6.62
N GLN A 83 -3.72 19.10 7.19
CA GLN A 83 -3.14 19.76 8.35
C GLN A 83 -3.21 18.84 9.58
N SER A 84 -4.36 18.24 9.85
CA SER A 84 -4.55 17.24 10.91
C SER A 84 -3.67 16.01 10.72
N VAL A 85 -3.51 15.54 9.47
CA VAL A 85 -2.60 14.43 9.14
C VAL A 85 -1.15 14.82 9.44
N ALA A 86 -0.71 16.00 9.03
CA ALA A 86 0.64 16.49 9.26
C ALA A 86 0.94 16.71 10.74
N GLN A 87 0.00 17.27 11.50
CA GLN A 87 0.12 17.44 12.95
C GLN A 87 0.33 16.10 13.64
N PHE A 88 -0.46 15.07 13.26
CA PHE A 88 -0.31 13.74 13.81
C PHE A 88 1.06 13.12 13.45
N LEU A 89 1.47 13.18 12.18
CA LEU A 89 2.69 12.53 11.71
C LEU A 89 3.99 13.22 12.17
N TYR A 90 3.97 14.54 12.34
CA TYR A 90 5.14 15.35 12.71
C TYR A 90 5.11 15.84 14.16
N GLY A 91 4.02 15.62 14.90
CA GLY A 91 3.91 15.92 16.33
C GLY A 91 3.97 17.41 16.67
N ARG A 92 3.55 18.30 15.76
CA ARG A 92 3.56 19.76 16.00
C ARG A 92 2.42 20.47 15.27
N GLU A 93 2.02 21.63 15.77
CA GLU A 93 1.05 22.50 15.08
C GLU A 93 1.61 23.08 13.78
N ASN A 94 0.73 23.46 12.85
CA ASN A 94 1.11 24.06 11.56
C ASN A 94 2.20 23.29 10.81
N ALA A 95 2.16 21.96 10.94
CA ALA A 95 3.19 21.09 10.40
C ALA A 95 3.09 20.88 8.89
N TRP A 96 1.96 21.24 8.28
CA TRP A 96 1.76 21.16 6.85
C TRP A 96 2.42 22.36 6.15
N PRO A 97 3.51 22.17 5.40
CA PRO A 97 4.29 23.29 4.89
C PRO A 97 3.51 24.13 3.86
N LEU A 98 2.77 23.47 2.96
CA LEU A 98 1.89 24.03 1.93
C LEU A 98 0.90 22.95 1.46
N ALA A 99 -0.32 23.33 1.03
CA ALA A 99 -1.36 22.43 0.48
C ALA A 99 -0.87 21.44 -0.59
N THR A 100 0.13 21.85 -1.37
CA THR A 100 0.71 21.13 -2.51
C THR A 100 2.07 20.48 -2.22
N SER A 101 2.60 20.65 -1.00
CA SER A 101 3.94 20.15 -0.67
C SER A 101 3.95 18.66 -0.34
N HIS A 102 5.04 17.97 -0.68
CA HIS A 102 5.25 16.58 -0.28
C HIS A 102 5.63 16.48 1.20
N PHE A 103 5.15 15.42 1.86
CA PHE A 103 5.71 15.00 3.13
C PHE A 103 7.15 14.52 2.94
N LYS A 104 8.00 14.82 3.92
CA LYS A 104 9.39 14.34 4.02
C LYS A 104 9.49 13.29 5.12
N ASP A 105 10.12 12.17 4.80
CA ASP A 105 10.39 11.09 5.77
C ASP A 105 11.27 11.57 6.93
N GLY A 106 12.28 12.41 6.66
CA GLY A 106 13.22 12.91 7.66
C GLY A 106 12.58 13.58 8.89
N LYS A 107 11.34 14.06 8.77
CA LYS A 107 10.55 14.70 9.84
C LYS A 107 9.71 13.72 10.68
N LEU A 108 9.59 12.47 10.26
CA LEU A 108 8.88 11.42 11.01
C LEU A 108 9.71 10.94 12.20
N THR A 109 9.02 10.48 13.24
CA THR A 109 9.64 9.71 14.34
C THR A 109 10.20 8.39 13.81
N GLN A 110 11.13 7.77 14.53
CA GLN A 110 11.73 6.49 14.11
C GLN A 110 10.67 5.39 13.91
N GLU A 111 9.65 5.36 14.79
CA GLU A 111 8.55 4.40 14.69
C GLU A 111 7.71 4.58 13.42
N LEU A 112 7.35 5.83 13.09
CA LEU A 112 6.61 6.15 11.88
C LEU A 112 7.44 5.92 10.61
N LYS A 113 8.77 6.13 10.67
CA LYS A 113 9.69 5.79 9.58
C LYS A 113 9.71 4.29 9.30
N ALA A 114 9.78 3.46 10.34
CA ALA A 114 9.73 2.01 10.19
C ALA A 114 8.42 1.56 9.52
N LEU A 115 7.28 2.12 9.95
CA LEU A 115 5.98 1.88 9.32
C LEU A 115 5.94 2.37 7.86
N HIS A 116 6.51 3.53 7.57
CA HIS A 116 6.61 4.06 6.22
C HIS A 116 7.44 3.17 5.29
N ILE A 117 8.59 2.69 5.76
CA ILE A 117 9.44 1.76 5.01
C ILE A 117 8.69 0.45 4.76
N PHE A 118 8.02 -0.10 5.78
CA PHE A 118 7.20 -1.29 5.64
C PHE A 118 6.11 -1.13 4.56
N VAL A 119 5.36 -0.03 4.59
CA VAL A 119 4.34 0.29 3.57
C VAL A 119 4.95 0.38 2.18
N CYS A 120 6.12 1.01 2.04
CA CYS A 120 6.78 1.15 0.73
C CYS A 120 7.29 -0.18 0.16
N ILE A 121 7.73 -1.11 1.03
CA ILE A 121 8.35 -2.36 0.61
C ILE A 121 7.33 -3.49 0.43
N ASN A 122 6.27 -3.53 1.24
CA ASN A 122 5.36 -4.68 1.27
C ASN A 122 3.96 -4.38 0.71
N ILE A 123 3.55 -3.11 0.64
CA ILE A 123 2.19 -2.73 0.23
C ILE A 123 2.19 -1.99 -1.10
N ILE A 124 2.94 -0.88 -1.19
CA ILE A 124 2.92 0.01 -2.37
C ILE A 124 3.97 -0.40 -3.42
N LEU A 125 5.05 -1.07 -2.99
CA LEU A 125 6.17 -1.49 -3.84
C LEU A 125 6.84 -0.32 -4.58
N THR A 126 7.37 0.66 -3.84
CA THR A 126 7.99 1.87 -4.39
C THR A 126 9.42 2.10 -3.92
N THR A 127 10.24 2.67 -4.81
CA THR A 127 11.61 3.13 -4.56
C THR A 127 11.63 4.53 -3.92
N GLN A 128 10.57 5.33 -4.10
CA GLN A 128 10.46 6.68 -3.57
C GLN A 128 10.06 6.67 -2.08
N ARG A 129 11.07 6.57 -1.20
CA ARG A 129 10.88 6.40 0.25
C ARG A 129 11.21 7.64 1.08
N THR A 130 11.76 8.68 0.46
CA THR A 130 12.18 9.90 1.17
C THR A 130 11.10 10.99 1.17
N LYS A 131 10.14 10.89 0.24
CA LYS A 131 9.00 11.79 0.07
C LYS A 131 7.73 11.01 -0.19
N PHE A 132 6.59 11.55 0.23
CA PHE A 132 5.29 10.94 -0.02
C PHE A 132 4.15 11.96 -0.10
N ILE A 133 3.05 11.58 -0.73
CA ILE A 133 1.88 12.43 -1.01
C ILE A 133 0.65 12.00 -0.18
N GLY A 134 -0.44 12.75 -0.32
CA GLY A 134 -1.67 12.67 0.49
C GLY A 134 -2.16 11.27 0.80
N GLU A 135 -2.32 10.38 -0.18
CA GLU A 135 -2.84 9.02 0.07
C GLU A 135 -1.94 8.20 1.00
N ARG A 136 -0.62 8.21 0.77
CA ARG A 136 0.33 7.51 1.64
C ARG A 136 0.37 8.12 3.03
N ALA A 137 0.26 9.44 3.14
CA ALA A 137 0.21 10.12 4.43
C ALA A 137 -1.06 9.75 5.23
N ARG A 138 -2.21 9.71 4.55
CA ARG A 138 -3.47 9.25 5.14
C ARG A 138 -3.36 7.80 5.58
N LEU A 139 -2.79 6.93 4.75
CA LEU A 139 -2.56 5.52 5.11
C LEU A 139 -1.70 5.40 6.36
N LEU A 140 -0.56 6.11 6.43
CA LEU A 140 0.31 6.07 7.61
C LEU A 140 -0.40 6.56 8.87
N CYS A 141 -1.12 7.68 8.77
CA CYS A 141 -1.90 8.22 9.88
C CYS A 141 -3.00 7.24 10.33
N HIS A 142 -3.66 6.58 9.39
CA HIS A 142 -4.71 5.61 9.66
C HIS A 142 -4.17 4.37 10.38
N LEU A 143 -3.10 3.77 9.86
CA LEU A 143 -2.45 2.60 10.46
C LEU A 143 -1.84 2.92 11.83
N ALA A 144 -1.18 4.08 11.97
CA ALA A 144 -0.59 4.49 13.24
C ALA A 144 -1.65 4.77 14.33
N LYS A 145 -2.91 5.01 13.94
CA LYS A 145 -4.06 5.08 14.87
C LYS A 145 -4.66 3.71 15.20
N GLY A 146 -4.04 2.62 14.75
CA GLY A 146 -4.52 1.26 14.97
C GLY A 146 -5.80 0.94 14.18
N ARG A 147 -6.00 1.54 13.00
CA ARG A 147 -7.17 1.25 12.16
C ARG A 147 -6.80 0.26 11.07
N LYS A 148 -7.65 -0.75 10.87
CA LYS A 148 -7.47 -1.78 9.84
C LYS A 148 -7.99 -1.26 8.50
N ILE A 149 -7.35 -1.68 7.41
CA ILE A 149 -7.79 -1.35 6.05
C ILE A 149 -8.13 -2.61 5.26
N ASP A 150 -8.90 -2.46 4.18
CA ASP A 150 -9.01 -3.50 3.15
C ASP A 150 -7.70 -3.60 2.36
N LEU A 151 -6.73 -4.33 2.93
CA LEU A 151 -5.37 -4.39 2.38
C LEU A 151 -5.35 -5.09 1.01
N GLY A 152 -6.10 -6.18 0.81
CA GLY A 152 -6.11 -6.88 -0.48
C GLY A 152 -6.61 -6.00 -1.61
N THR A 153 -7.68 -5.24 -1.36
CA THR A 153 -8.17 -4.24 -2.31
C THR A 153 -7.17 -3.11 -2.52
N HIS A 154 -6.52 -2.63 -1.45
CA HIS A 154 -5.52 -1.56 -1.54
C HIS A 154 -4.29 -1.98 -2.36
N ILE A 155 -3.71 -3.15 -2.12
CA ILE A 155 -2.58 -3.69 -2.89
C ILE A 155 -2.95 -3.84 -4.36
N TYR A 156 -4.14 -4.37 -4.66
CA TYR A 156 -4.61 -4.50 -6.04
C TYR A 156 -4.68 -3.14 -6.74
N PHE A 157 -5.26 -2.12 -6.10
CA PHE A 157 -5.30 -0.77 -6.68
C PHE A 157 -3.92 -0.13 -6.83
N CYS A 158 -3.04 -0.25 -5.84
CA CYS A 158 -1.66 0.26 -5.94
C CYS A 158 -0.91 -0.39 -7.11
N SER A 159 -1.09 -1.69 -7.29
CA SER A 159 -0.49 -2.46 -8.39
C SER A 159 -0.97 -1.97 -9.77
N ARG A 160 -2.21 -1.49 -9.88
CA ARG A 160 -2.77 -0.95 -11.13
C ARG A 160 -2.23 0.42 -11.49
N VAL A 161 -1.89 1.26 -10.51
CA VAL A 161 -1.50 2.65 -10.77
C VAL A 161 -0.08 2.75 -11.32
N GLY A 162 0.74 1.71 -11.19
CA GLY A 162 2.07 1.64 -11.78
C GLY A 162 3.04 2.59 -11.07
N ASN A 163 3.49 2.22 -9.86
CA ASN A 163 4.54 2.95 -9.13
C ASN A 163 5.91 2.27 -9.24
N PHE A 164 6.16 1.50 -10.32
CA PHE A 164 7.47 0.97 -10.66
C PHE A 164 8.23 1.96 -11.56
N SER A 165 8.57 3.12 -10.98
CA SER A 165 9.53 4.10 -11.52
C SER A 165 10.36 4.69 -10.39
#